data_AF-A0A6I3H5W6-F1
#
_entry.id   AF-A0A6I3H5W6-F1
#
_cell.length_a   1.000
_cell.length_b   1.000
_cell.length_c   1.000
_cell.angle_alpha   90.00
_cell.angle_beta   90.00
_cell.angle_gamma   90.00
#
_symmetry.space_group_name_H-M   'P 1'
#
loop_
_entity.id
_entity.type
_entity.pdbx_description
1 polymer ?
#
loop_
_entity_poly.entity_id
_entity_poly.type
_entity_poly.pdbx_seq_one_letter_code
_entity_poly.pdbx_strand_id
1 'polypeptide(L)'
;MSYPEWSLFPRHLSAPPWVEEFIQIVQKNQPIINSYEHNKFDSDEVLKALEPDLENKGWQVETGKKDKQKIFRPVLYGDGGETRVSYEIDGWNPE
;
A
#
# COMPACT_ATOMS: atom_id res chain seq x y z
N MET A 1 -14.31 -7.96 -17.15
CA MET A 1 -13.47 -6.80 -16.76
C MET A 1 -12.38 -7.34 -15.85
N SER A 2 -11.11 -6.99 -16.07
CA SER A 2 -10.04 -7.33 -15.14
C SER A 2 -10.04 -6.31 -14.00
N TYR A 3 -10.34 -6.75 -12.78
CA TYR A 3 -10.24 -5.91 -11.59
C TYR A 3 -8.95 -6.28 -10.83
N PRO A 4 -8.20 -5.30 -10.29
CA PRO A 4 -8.35 -3.87 -10.50
C PRO A 4 -7.85 -3.44 -11.90
N GLU A 5 -8.31 -2.30 -12.39
CA GLU A 5 -7.61 -1.58 -13.45
C GLU A 5 -6.39 -0.87 -12.84
N TRP A 6 -5.22 -0.99 -13.45
CA TRP A 6 -3.98 -0.43 -12.90
C TRP A 6 -3.06 0.09 -14.01
N SER A 7 -2.08 0.91 -13.62
CA SER A 7 -1.02 1.41 -14.50
C SER A 7 0.26 1.56 -13.72
N LEU A 8 1.39 1.18 -14.32
CA LEU A 8 2.72 1.38 -13.75
C LEU A 8 3.43 2.53 -14.45
N PHE A 9 4.14 3.33 -13.65
CA PHE A 9 4.97 4.41 -14.14
C PHE A 9 6.42 4.23 -13.67
N PRO A 10 7.41 4.62 -14.50
CA PRO A 10 7.23 5.15 -15.85
C PRO A 10 6.81 4.07 -16.88
N ARG A 11 5.97 4.43 -17.86
CA ARG A 11 5.31 3.49 -18.79
C ARG A 11 6.23 2.68 -19.72
N HIS A 12 7.54 2.94 -19.71
CA HIS A 12 8.51 2.21 -20.52
C HIS A 12 9.12 1.00 -19.79
N LEU A 13 8.77 0.78 -18.52
CA LEU A 13 9.22 -0.36 -17.72
C LEU A 13 8.18 -1.47 -17.71
N SER A 14 8.65 -2.72 -17.66
CA SER A 14 7.81 -3.88 -17.33
C SER A 14 7.48 -3.90 -15.85
N ALA A 15 6.36 -4.52 -15.49
CA ALA A 15 5.99 -4.68 -14.10
C ALA A 15 6.99 -5.60 -13.36
N PRO A 16 7.57 -5.14 -12.23
CA PRO A 16 8.34 -6.03 -11.37
C PRO A 16 7.42 -7.05 -10.68
N PRO A 17 7.94 -8.19 -10.19
CA PRO A 17 7.14 -9.26 -9.62
C PRO A 17 6.17 -8.82 -8.51
N TRP A 18 6.58 -7.89 -7.65
CA TRP A 18 5.74 -7.40 -6.56
C TRP A 18 4.43 -6.77 -7.05
N VAL A 19 4.40 -6.20 -8.26
CA VAL A 19 3.18 -5.59 -8.81
C VAL A 19 2.14 -6.66 -9.09
N GLU A 20 2.53 -7.78 -9.71
CA GLU A 20 1.62 -8.89 -9.99
C GLU A 20 1.07 -9.49 -8.69
N GLU A 21 1.92 -9.65 -7.68
CA GLU A 21 1.51 -10.13 -6.36
C GLU A 21 0.53 -9.18 -5.68
N PHE A 22 0.80 -7.88 -5.74
CA PHE A 22 -0.10 -6.85 -5.19
C PHE A 22 -1.46 -6.86 -5.88
N ILE A 23 -1.49 -6.97 -7.22
CA ILE A 23 -2.73 -7.06 -8.00
C ILE A 23 -3.54 -8.29 -7.60
N GLN A 24 -2.89 -9.44 -7.39
CA GLN A 24 -3.57 -10.66 -6.94
C GLN A 24 -4.21 -10.49 -5.57
N ILE A 25 -3.54 -9.79 -4.64
CA ILE A 25 -4.10 -9.48 -3.31
C ILE A 25 -5.34 -8.58 -3.44
N VAL A 26 -5.27 -7.53 -4.25
CA VAL A 26 -6.40 -6.62 -4.48
C VAL A 26 -7.56 -7.36 -5.15
N GLN A 27 -7.27 -8.19 -6.15
CA GLN A 27 -8.27 -8.99 -6.85
C GLN A 27 -8.95 -10.00 -5.91
N LYS A 28 -8.19 -10.68 -5.05
CA LYS A 28 -8.72 -11.60 -4.04
C LYS A 28 -9.70 -10.91 -3.09
N ASN A 29 -9.39 -9.68 -2.70
CA ASN A 29 -10.21 -8.91 -1.75
C ASN A 29 -11.33 -8.10 -2.43
N GLN A 30 -11.45 -8.13 -3.76
CA GLN A 30 -12.46 -7.42 -4.54
C GLN A 30 -13.88 -7.47 -3.95
N PRO A 31 -14.44 -8.63 -3.51
CA PRO A 31 -15.81 -8.67 -2.98
C PRO A 31 -16.03 -7.77 -1.75
N ILE A 32 -14.95 -7.45 -1.04
CA ILE A 32 -14.96 -6.65 0.18
C ILE A 32 -14.72 -5.17 -0.15
N ILE A 33 -13.84 -4.86 -1.12
CA ILE A 33 -13.33 -3.48 -1.34
C ILE A 33 -13.83 -2.81 -2.64
N ASN A 34 -14.71 -3.46 -3.40
CA ASN A 34 -15.18 -2.95 -4.68
C ASN A 34 -16.22 -1.83 -4.53
N SER A 35 -15.84 -0.59 -4.86
CA SER A 35 -16.69 0.62 -4.79
C SER A 35 -17.92 0.61 -5.70
N TYR A 36 -18.00 -0.30 -6.67
CA TYR A 36 -19.23 -0.48 -7.46
C TYR A 36 -20.32 -1.22 -6.69
N GLU A 37 -19.94 -2.08 -5.74
CA GLU A 37 -20.87 -2.92 -4.98
C GLU A 37 -21.23 -2.32 -3.62
N HIS A 38 -20.37 -1.46 -3.08
CA HIS A 38 -20.56 -0.82 -1.77
C HIS A 38 -20.56 0.70 -1.89
N ASN A 39 -21.64 1.35 -1.43
CA ASN A 39 -21.88 2.79 -1.62
C ASN A 39 -20.98 3.71 -0.76
N LYS A 40 -20.16 3.16 0.16
CA LYS A 40 -19.27 3.93 1.03
C LYS A 40 -18.15 3.03 1.55
N PHE A 41 -16.90 3.40 1.28
CA PHE A 41 -15.73 2.80 1.91
C PHE A 41 -15.08 3.79 2.84
N ASP A 42 -14.79 3.36 4.06
CA ASP A 42 -13.76 3.98 4.87
C ASP A 42 -12.41 3.45 4.40
N SER A 43 -11.45 4.33 4.09
CA SER A 43 -10.10 3.92 3.68
C SER A 43 -9.46 2.98 4.71
N ASP A 44 -9.77 3.14 5.99
CA ASP A 44 -9.31 2.27 7.07
C ASP A 44 -9.85 0.83 6.89
N GLU A 45 -11.08 0.67 6.40
CA GLU A 45 -11.70 -0.65 6.19
C GLU A 45 -11.09 -1.36 4.99
N VAL A 46 -10.79 -0.63 3.92
CA VAL A 46 -10.09 -1.17 2.75
C VAL A 46 -8.69 -1.62 3.13
N LEU A 47 -7.93 -0.80 3.86
CA LEU A 47 -6.57 -1.15 4.28
C LEU A 47 -6.59 -2.39 5.19
N LYS A 48 -7.51 -2.47 6.16
CA LYS A 48 -7.67 -3.65 7.02
C LYS A 48 -8.02 -4.92 6.26
N ALA A 49 -8.77 -4.82 5.17
CA ALA A 49 -9.09 -5.99 4.34
C ALA A 49 -7.84 -6.51 3.61
N LEU A 50 -6.91 -5.62 3.24
CA LEU A 50 -5.67 -5.96 2.53
C LEU A 50 -4.51 -6.34 3.46
N GLU A 51 -4.49 -5.80 4.68
CA GLU A 51 -3.41 -5.92 5.67
C GLU A 51 -2.90 -7.35 5.86
N PRO A 52 -3.73 -8.38 6.14
CA PRO A 52 -3.23 -9.73 6.40
C PRO A 52 -2.50 -10.33 5.19
N ASP A 53 -2.98 -10.03 3.98
CA ASP A 53 -2.37 -10.54 2.75
C ASP A 53 -1.08 -9.80 2.41
N LEU A 54 -1.02 -8.49 2.68
CA LEU A 54 0.17 -7.67 2.50
C LEU A 54 1.29 -8.05 3.49
N GLU A 55 0.96 -8.22 4.78
CA GLU A 55 1.94 -8.66 5.79
C GLU A 55 2.49 -10.05 5.48
N ASN A 56 1.66 -10.97 4.99
CA ASN A 56 2.10 -12.29 4.53
C ASN A 56 3.09 -12.23 3.35
N LYS A 57 3.08 -11.13 2.58
CA LYS A 57 4.04 -10.84 1.51
C LYS A 57 5.24 -10.00 1.95
N GLY A 58 5.38 -9.74 3.25
CA GLY A 58 6.51 -8.99 3.79
C GLY A 58 6.36 -7.47 3.74
N TRP A 59 5.18 -6.96 3.38
CA TRP A 59 4.88 -5.54 3.48
C TRP A 59 4.77 -5.13 4.95
N GLN A 60 5.15 -3.89 5.23
CA GLN A 60 4.86 -3.22 6.51
C GLN A 60 3.63 -2.36 6.30
N VAL A 61 2.54 -2.63 7.03
CA VAL A 61 1.27 -1.91 6.89
C VAL A 61 0.91 -1.26 8.22
N GLU A 62 0.34 -0.05 8.20
CA GLU A 62 -0.16 0.60 9.40
C GLU A 62 -1.38 -0.17 9.94
N THR A 63 -1.24 -0.77 11.12
CA THR A 63 -2.29 -1.61 11.75
C THR A 63 -3.15 -0.82 12.76
N GLY A 64 -2.98 0.50 12.87
CA GLY A 64 -3.84 1.34 13.72
C GLY A 64 -3.36 2.77 13.98
N LYS A 65 -4.27 3.61 14.49
CA LYS A 65 -4.09 5.08 14.66
C LYS A 65 -3.18 5.51 15.82
N LYS A 66 -2.54 4.59 16.56
CA LYS A 66 -1.65 4.95 17.67
C LYS A 66 -0.28 5.30 17.12
N ASP A 67 0.37 6.34 17.66
CA ASP A 67 1.69 6.81 17.18
C ASP A 67 2.78 5.72 17.07
N LYS A 68 2.66 4.63 17.84
CA LYS A 68 3.61 3.50 17.77
C LYS A 68 3.35 2.52 16.61
N GLN A 69 2.23 2.68 15.91
CA GLN A 69 1.81 1.83 14.80
C GLN A 69 1.94 2.55 13.45
N LYS A 70 2.22 3.86 13.49
CA LYS A 70 2.52 4.69 12.31
C LYS A 70 3.90 4.36 11.75
N ILE A 71 3.98 4.27 10.42
CA ILE A 71 5.25 4.05 9.72
C ILE A 71 5.75 5.41 9.22
N PHE A 72 6.95 5.80 9.64
CA PHE A 72 7.59 7.02 9.15
C PHE A 72 8.75 6.67 8.22
N ARG A 73 8.78 7.30 7.04
CA ARG A 73 9.92 7.18 6.11
C ARG A 73 10.54 8.53 5.81
N PRO A 74 11.87 8.64 5.92
CA PRO A 74 12.60 9.84 5.51
C PRO A 74 12.50 10.01 4.00
N VAL A 75 12.12 11.20 3.55
CA VAL A 75 11.98 11.53 2.11
C VAL A 75 12.99 12.59 1.67
N LEU A 76 13.55 13.33 2.63
CA LEU A 76 14.60 14.31 2.37
C LEU A 76 15.65 14.24 3.47
N TYR A 77 16.90 14.07 3.05
CA TYR A 77 18.06 14.18 3.93
C TYR A 77 18.77 15.51 3.68
N GLY A 78 19.14 16.19 4.76
CA GLY A 78 19.90 17.42 4.74
C GLY A 78 21.40 17.18 4.94
N ASP A 79 22.06 18.24 5.39
CA ASP A 79 23.51 18.24 5.64
C ASP A 79 23.86 17.16 6.67
N GLY A 80 24.98 16.46 6.44
CA GLY A 80 25.41 15.36 7.31
C GLY A 80 24.57 14.08 7.23
N GLY A 81 23.59 14.00 6.31
CA GLY A 81 22.72 12.83 6.17
C GLY A 81 21.58 12.79 7.19
N GLU A 82 21.31 13.88 7.89
CA GLU A 82 20.19 13.97 8.83
C GLU A 82 18.86 14.08 8.08
N THR A 83 17.84 13.35 8.54
CA THR A 83 16.49 13.45 7.97
C THR A 83 15.91 14.84 8.25
N ARG A 84 15.56 15.59 7.19
CA ARG A 84 14.86 16.88 7.28
C ARG A 84 13.36 16.75 7.14
N VAL A 85 12.89 15.78 6.35
CA VAL A 85 11.46 15.55 6.14
C VAL A 85 11.19 14.05 6.18
N SER A 86 10.20 13.67 6.96
CA SER A 86 9.64 12.31 7.04
C SER A 86 8.16 12.36 6.73
N TYR A 87 7.66 11.37 5.99
CA TYR A 87 6.24 11.17 5.78
C TYR A 87 5.75 9.99 6.59
N GLU A 88 4.53 10.13 7.10
CA GLU A 88 3.71 9.03 7.59
C GLU A 88 3.15 8.29 6.36
N ILE A 89 3.29 6.96 6.33
CA ILE A 89 2.83 6.13 5.22
C ILE A 89 2.01 4.96 5.74
N ASP A 90 1.00 4.57 4.94
CA ASP A 90 0.07 3.49 5.30
C ASP A 90 0.66 2.10 5.01
N GLY A 91 1.61 2.02 4.07
CA GLY A 91 2.19 0.76 3.61
C GLY A 91 3.56 0.94 2.96
N TRP A 92 4.46 -0.01 3.21
CA TRP A 92 5.81 -0.04 2.66
C TRP A 92 6.19 -1.44 2.19
N ASN A 93 6.63 -1.53 0.93
CA ASN A 93 7.32 -2.71 0.42
C ASN A 93 8.84 -2.44 0.43
N PRO A 94 9.65 -3.20 1.19
CA PRO A 94 11.10 -3.08 1.18
C PRO A 94 11.78 -3.51 -0.13
N GLU A 95 11.09 -4.24 -0.99
CA GLU A 95 11.62 -4.82 -2.25
C GLU A 95 11.23 -4.06 -3.53
#